data_AF-A0AAF1BIS4-F1
#
_entry.id   AF-A0AAF1BIS4-F1
#
_cell.length_a   1.000
_cell.length_b   1.000
_cell.length_c   1.000
_cell.angle_alpha   90.00
_cell.angle_beta   90.00
_cell.angle_gamma   90.00
#
_symmetry.space_group_name_H-M   'P 1'
#
loop_
_entity.id
_entity.type
_entity.pdbx_description
1 polymer ?
#
loop_
_entity_poly.entity_id
_entity_poly.type
_entity_poly.pdbx_seq_one_letter_code
_entity_poly.pdbx_strand_id
1 'polypeptide(L)'
;MATKTLAYQPGHETASDGDVESVSKPVDLHEAIKPTWKGRIWDTFDLPRDERRLLFKVDALILTFASLGYFLKNLDQSNINNAFLSGMQEDLGMYGNELVTAVSIWTVGYVIGQIPSNLLLTRVSPRYVIPALEFGWGIATLGSYGVKSYKALYALRFLVGLFESGFYPGIHYLLGGWYTPREIGKRAMIFWLAGSLGSMFSGFLQAAAYTNLSGVHGLAGWRWLFIIDAIITLPIALFGFFFLPGLPLQDKKEWWLTEEENELAIARLKRIGRAGRRPWTRARIKELFSTWHIYILPLQYVIWNNGGIQQPMGYYLKSFNKKPAPVPGRHYTVPQINNLPLVATGIFIVVSLFYAWLSDGPLKGRRWPFMYIGAFFLLGIAIPLRIIPLYENIEAHFALYWLTSAASGAGPLILAWINEINQHDTEKRALLVAMGNDLAYVVQAVGPNFYWKTT
;
A
#
# COMPACT_ATOMS: atom_id res chain seq x y z
N MET A 1 27.08 49.10 35.90
CA MET A 1 27.97 50.24 35.59
C MET A 1 29.39 49.78 35.91
N ALA A 2 30.11 49.26 34.91
CA ALA A 2 31.10 49.99 34.09
C ALA A 2 32.37 50.26 34.92
N THR A 3 33.62 49.94 34.57
CA THR A 3 34.34 49.40 33.40
C THR A 3 35.78 49.16 33.94
N LYS A 4 36.58 48.18 33.56
CA LYS A 4 37.52 48.17 32.41
C LYS A 4 38.51 47.04 32.71
N THR A 5 38.73 46.12 31.79
CA THR A 5 39.86 45.17 31.86
C THR A 5 40.69 45.34 30.60
N LEU A 6 42.00 45.48 30.82
CA LEU A 6 43.03 45.89 29.88
C LEU A 6 43.34 44.80 28.85
N ALA A 7 43.69 45.25 27.64
CA ALA A 7 44.16 44.44 26.52
C ALA A 7 45.57 43.87 26.78
N TYR A 8 45.80 42.64 26.33
CA TYR A 8 47.13 42.04 26.17
C TYR A 8 47.17 41.14 24.93
N GLN A 9 48.05 41.49 24.00
CA GLN A 9 48.69 40.62 23.00
C GLN A 9 50.18 41.00 23.06
N PRO A 10 51.14 40.05 22.98
CA PRO A 10 51.53 39.50 21.67
C PRO A 10 52.17 38.09 21.70
N GLY A 11 52.44 37.51 20.52
CA GLY A 11 53.45 36.46 20.37
C GLY A 11 53.24 35.51 19.19
N HIS A 12 53.81 35.85 18.03
CA HIS A 12 54.09 34.90 16.94
C HIS A 12 55.27 34.01 17.34
N GLU A 13 55.07 32.69 17.41
CA GLU A 13 56.16 31.71 17.30
C GLU A 13 55.72 30.52 16.43
N THR A 14 56.50 30.30 15.38
CA THR A 14 56.45 29.21 14.41
C THR A 14 57.04 27.94 15.02
N ALA A 15 56.30 26.83 15.01
CA ALA A 15 56.83 25.50 15.32
C ALA A 15 56.28 24.45 14.35
N SER A 16 57.18 24.06 13.44
CA SER A 16 57.30 22.83 12.63
C SER A 16 56.09 21.90 12.43
N ASP A 17 55.72 21.79 11.15
CA ASP A 17 55.06 20.64 10.53
C ASP A 17 55.74 19.32 10.90
N GLY A 18 54.93 18.35 11.34
CA GLY A 18 55.33 16.97 11.62
C GLY A 18 54.09 16.11 11.85
N ASP A 19 53.57 15.54 10.75
CA ASP A 19 52.80 14.30 10.65
C ASP A 19 51.50 14.15 11.47
N VAL A 20 50.44 14.79 10.98
CA VAL A 20 49.06 14.32 11.16
C VAL A 20 48.36 14.27 9.79
N GLU A 21 48.82 13.38 8.91
CA GLU A 21 48.02 12.85 7.78
C GLU A 21 47.26 11.61 8.29
N SER A 22 45.97 11.37 8.07
CA SER A 22 45.00 11.93 7.15
C SER A 22 43.60 11.83 7.80
N VAL A 23 43.08 12.93 8.36
CA VAL A 23 41.64 13.01 8.62
C VAL A 23 40.96 13.24 7.27
N SER A 24 40.23 12.24 6.80
CA SER A 24 39.42 12.32 5.59
C SER A 24 38.63 13.62 5.57
N LYS A 25 38.85 14.44 4.54
CA LYS A 25 38.10 15.69 4.32
C LYS A 25 36.60 15.44 4.52
N PRO A 26 35.86 16.32 5.20
CA PRO A 26 34.41 16.22 5.24
C PRO A 26 33.91 16.26 3.80
N VAL A 27 33.31 15.15 3.36
CA VAL A 27 32.69 15.03 2.03
C VAL A 27 31.66 16.15 1.91
N ASP A 28 31.83 16.99 0.90
CA ASP A 28 31.00 18.16 0.65
C ASP A 28 29.52 17.74 0.56
N LEU A 29 28.71 18.20 1.51
CA LEU A 29 27.41 17.64 1.90
C LEU A 29 26.24 18.00 0.96
N HIS A 30 26.52 18.56 -0.22
CA HIS A 30 25.49 19.10 -1.12
C HIS A 30 25.63 18.72 -2.60
N GLU A 31 26.53 17.80 -2.97
CA GLU A 31 26.64 17.43 -4.37
C GLU A 31 25.42 16.61 -4.82
N ALA A 32 24.44 17.31 -5.39
CA ALA A 32 23.23 16.72 -5.93
C ALA A 32 23.61 15.72 -7.02
N ILE A 33 23.56 14.42 -6.70
CA ILE A 33 23.89 13.32 -7.60
C ILE A 33 23.15 13.53 -8.93
N LYS A 34 23.89 13.88 -9.98
CA LYS A 34 23.33 14.14 -11.31
C LYS A 34 22.69 12.85 -11.83
N PRO A 35 21.39 12.83 -12.12
CA PRO A 35 20.70 11.60 -12.46
C PRO A 35 21.16 11.06 -13.81
N THR A 36 21.77 9.86 -13.84
CA THR A 36 22.08 9.19 -15.11
C THR A 36 20.82 8.58 -15.72
N TRP A 37 20.87 8.18 -16.99
CA TRP A 37 19.74 7.48 -17.61
C TRP A 37 19.40 6.17 -16.88
N LYS A 38 20.42 5.46 -16.35
CA LYS A 38 20.23 4.26 -15.52
C LYS A 38 19.55 4.62 -14.21
N GLY A 39 19.98 5.69 -13.56
CA GLY A 39 19.35 6.23 -12.35
C GLY A 39 17.88 6.63 -12.50
N ARG A 40 17.48 7.07 -13.70
CA ARG A 40 16.07 7.33 -13.99
C ARG A 40 15.25 6.04 -14.02
N ILE A 41 15.82 4.93 -14.51
CA ILE A 41 15.19 3.60 -14.45
C ILE A 41 15.11 3.14 -13.00
N TRP A 42 16.23 3.08 -12.30
CA TRP A 42 16.30 2.70 -10.88
C TRP A 42 17.30 3.59 -10.16
N ASP A 43 16.82 4.32 -9.15
CA ASP A 43 17.57 5.37 -8.43
C ASP A 43 18.90 4.88 -7.84
N THR A 44 18.96 3.60 -7.47
CA THR A 44 20.12 2.98 -6.82
C THR A 44 21.35 2.89 -7.74
N PHE A 45 21.17 2.99 -9.06
CA PHE A 45 22.29 2.95 -10.01
C PHE A 45 23.15 4.22 -10.02
N ASP A 46 22.65 5.34 -9.50
CA ASP A 46 23.42 6.56 -9.37
C ASP A 46 24.17 6.67 -8.03
N LEU A 47 23.87 5.78 -7.08
CA LEU A 47 24.42 5.84 -5.74
C LEU A 47 25.82 5.19 -5.67
N PRO A 48 26.66 5.62 -4.70
CA PRO A 48 27.92 4.96 -4.37
C PRO A 48 27.73 3.46 -4.09
N ARG A 49 28.80 2.68 -4.25
CA ARG A 49 28.77 1.21 -4.11
C ARG A 49 28.18 0.75 -2.78
N ASP A 50 28.51 1.44 -1.69
CA ASP A 50 28.09 1.07 -0.34
C ASP A 50 26.60 1.38 -0.11
N GLU A 51 26.13 2.56 -0.53
CA GLU A 51 24.70 2.91 -0.48
C GLU A 51 23.86 2.00 -1.38
N ARG A 52 24.40 1.61 -2.54
CA ARG A 52 23.74 0.64 -3.44
C ARG A 52 23.62 -0.74 -2.81
N ARG A 53 24.68 -1.22 -2.16
CA ARG A 53 24.67 -2.52 -1.48
C ARG A 53 23.68 -2.53 -0.31
N LEU A 54 23.66 -1.46 0.49
CA LEU A 54 22.70 -1.28 1.56
C LEU A 54 21.26 -1.30 1.03
N LEU A 55 20.95 -0.48 0.02
CA LEU A 55 19.61 -0.43 -0.56
C LEU A 55 19.20 -1.74 -1.20
N PHE A 56 20.11 -2.49 -1.84
CA PHE A 56 19.78 -3.81 -2.38
C PHE A 56 19.34 -4.78 -1.28
N LYS A 57 20.04 -4.81 -0.13
CA LYS A 57 19.63 -5.64 1.02
C LYS A 57 18.27 -5.21 1.58
N VAL A 58 18.09 -3.90 1.73
CA VAL A 58 16.85 -3.32 2.28
C VAL A 58 15.66 -3.55 1.34
N ASP A 59 15.86 -3.39 0.03
CA ASP A 59 14.87 -3.71 -1.01
C ASP A 59 14.53 -5.20 -0.98
N ALA A 60 15.54 -6.08 -0.96
CA ALA A 60 15.34 -7.53 -0.96
C ALA A 60 14.55 -8.04 0.27
N LEU A 61 14.61 -7.33 1.40
CA LEU A 61 13.89 -7.73 2.62
C LEU A 61 12.56 -6.97 2.78
N ILE A 62 12.60 -5.64 2.82
CA ILE A 62 11.40 -4.81 3.05
C ILE A 62 10.45 -4.92 1.86
N LEU A 63 10.93 -4.72 0.63
CA LEU A 63 10.04 -4.66 -0.52
C LEU A 63 9.47 -6.04 -0.84
N THR A 64 10.25 -7.10 -0.70
CA THR A 64 9.78 -8.49 -0.88
C THR A 64 8.70 -8.82 0.14
N PHE A 65 8.96 -8.63 1.44
CA PHE A 65 7.97 -8.90 2.49
C PHE A 65 6.72 -8.04 2.30
N ALA A 66 6.89 -6.73 2.08
CA ALA A 66 5.78 -5.80 1.87
C ALA A 66 4.90 -6.23 0.68
N SER A 67 5.53 -6.59 -0.45
CA SER A 67 4.83 -6.97 -1.68
C SER A 67 4.12 -8.31 -1.51
N LEU A 68 4.78 -9.29 -0.89
CA LEU A 68 4.17 -10.59 -0.61
C LEU A 68 2.98 -10.46 0.35
N GLY A 69 3.15 -9.77 1.49
CA GLY A 69 2.07 -9.59 2.45
C GLY A 69 0.89 -8.78 1.87
N TYR A 70 1.15 -7.78 1.02
CA TYR A 70 0.06 -7.05 0.36
C TYR A 70 -0.61 -7.85 -0.76
N PHE A 71 0.15 -8.65 -1.50
CA PHE A 71 -0.38 -9.61 -2.45
C PHE A 71 -1.35 -10.57 -1.74
N LEU A 72 -0.92 -11.17 -0.64
CA LEU A 72 -1.72 -12.11 0.14
C LEU A 72 -2.95 -11.45 0.73
N LYS A 73 -2.80 -10.29 1.38
CA LYS A 73 -3.93 -9.50 1.88
C LYS A 73 -5.03 -9.28 0.82
N ASN A 74 -4.65 -8.89 -0.40
CA ASN A 74 -5.63 -8.66 -1.46
C ASN A 74 -6.20 -9.97 -2.05
N LEU A 75 -5.42 -11.05 -1.97
CA LEU A 75 -5.85 -12.40 -2.29
C LEU A 75 -6.91 -12.88 -1.29
N ASP A 76 -6.68 -12.80 0.03
CA ASP A 76 -7.64 -13.11 1.11
C ASP A 76 -8.97 -12.36 0.97
N GLN A 77 -8.89 -11.07 0.63
CA GLN A 77 -10.07 -10.22 0.42
C GLN A 77 -10.88 -10.63 -0.82
N SER A 78 -10.21 -11.07 -1.88
CA SER A 78 -10.86 -11.54 -3.11
C SER A 78 -11.43 -12.95 -2.93
N ASN A 79 -10.76 -13.76 -2.10
CA ASN A 79 -11.09 -15.16 -1.84
C ASN A 79 -12.52 -15.36 -1.32
N ILE A 80 -13.08 -14.44 -0.53
CA ILE A 80 -14.46 -14.60 -0.02
C ILE A 80 -15.51 -14.60 -1.14
N ASN A 81 -15.36 -13.74 -2.14
CA ASN A 81 -16.28 -13.65 -3.27
C ASN A 81 -16.16 -14.90 -4.15
N ASN A 82 -14.91 -15.35 -4.38
CA ASN A 82 -14.62 -16.55 -5.16
C ASN A 82 -15.12 -17.83 -4.46
N ALA A 83 -14.94 -17.94 -3.14
CA ALA A 83 -15.46 -19.02 -2.31
C ALA A 83 -17.00 -19.06 -2.32
N PHE A 84 -17.66 -17.90 -2.21
CA PHE A 84 -19.12 -17.77 -2.30
C PHE A 84 -19.66 -18.38 -3.59
N LEU A 85 -19.05 -18.06 -4.73
CA LEU A 85 -19.45 -18.57 -6.05
C LEU A 85 -19.09 -20.06 -6.26
N SER A 86 -18.33 -20.67 -5.36
CA SER A 86 -17.76 -22.02 -5.52
C SER A 86 -18.24 -23.01 -4.45
N GLY A 87 -19.45 -22.83 -3.93
CA GLY A 87 -20.10 -23.76 -3.01
C GLY A 87 -20.24 -23.29 -1.56
N MET A 88 -19.61 -22.16 -1.17
CA MET A 88 -19.77 -21.63 0.19
C MET A 88 -21.19 -21.10 0.44
N GLN A 89 -21.87 -20.64 -0.61
CA GLN A 89 -23.26 -20.18 -0.52
C GLN A 89 -24.18 -21.30 -0.01
N GLU A 90 -24.12 -22.46 -0.66
CA GLU A 90 -24.92 -23.64 -0.36
C GLU A 90 -24.51 -24.27 0.98
N ASP A 91 -23.20 -24.42 1.21
CA ASP A 91 -22.65 -25.05 2.43
C ASP A 91 -23.00 -24.29 3.72
N LEU A 92 -23.07 -22.96 3.66
CA LEU A 92 -23.35 -22.11 4.83
C LEU A 92 -24.78 -21.56 4.85
N GLY A 93 -25.58 -21.85 3.83
CA GLY A 93 -26.94 -21.32 3.68
C GLY A 93 -26.99 -19.79 3.63
N MET A 94 -26.11 -19.17 2.83
CA MET A 94 -26.05 -17.71 2.69
C MET A 94 -27.03 -17.24 1.60
N TYR A 95 -28.07 -16.47 1.96
CA TYR A 95 -29.15 -16.08 1.05
C TYR A 95 -29.57 -14.62 1.16
N GLY A 96 -29.29 -13.82 0.13
CA GLY A 96 -29.58 -12.39 0.15
C GLY A 96 -28.32 -11.59 0.46
N ASN A 97 -28.33 -10.80 1.53
CA ASN A 97 -27.29 -9.81 1.82
C ASN A 97 -26.14 -10.34 2.69
N GLU A 98 -26.05 -11.63 2.96
CA GLU A 98 -25.09 -12.20 3.91
C GLU A 98 -23.65 -12.08 3.40
N LEU A 99 -23.41 -12.28 2.10
CA LEU A 99 -22.08 -12.06 1.53
C LEU A 99 -21.64 -10.61 1.69
N VAL A 100 -22.53 -9.67 1.32
CA VAL A 100 -22.28 -8.23 1.46
C VAL A 100 -22.04 -7.88 2.93
N THR A 101 -22.83 -8.45 3.84
CA THR A 101 -22.67 -8.26 5.29
C THR A 101 -21.32 -8.78 5.79
N ALA A 102 -20.85 -9.94 5.31
CA ALA A 102 -19.52 -10.45 5.65
C ALA A 102 -18.39 -9.49 5.22
N VAL A 103 -18.48 -8.93 4.01
CA VAL A 103 -17.52 -7.93 3.50
C VAL A 103 -17.59 -6.63 4.31
N SER A 104 -18.79 -6.18 4.64
CA SER A 104 -18.99 -5.00 5.50
C SER A 104 -18.43 -5.20 6.90
N ILE A 105 -18.60 -6.38 7.51
CA ILE A 105 -18.06 -6.69 8.84
C ILE A 105 -16.53 -6.72 8.83
N TRP A 106 -15.90 -7.22 7.77
CA TRP A 106 -14.45 -7.07 7.57
C TRP A 106 -14.06 -5.59 7.55
N THR A 107 -14.81 -4.75 6.82
CA THR A 107 -14.54 -3.30 6.73
C THR A 107 -14.67 -2.62 8.10
N VAL A 108 -15.67 -3.00 8.90
CA VAL A 108 -15.83 -2.51 10.29
C VAL A 108 -14.63 -2.91 11.15
N GLY A 109 -14.20 -4.17 11.07
CA GLY A 109 -12.99 -4.63 11.76
C GLY A 109 -11.75 -3.85 11.32
N TYR A 110 -11.64 -3.57 10.02
CA TYR A 110 -10.55 -2.82 9.42
C TYR A 110 -10.46 -1.38 9.94
N VAL A 111 -11.58 -0.65 9.94
CA VAL A 111 -11.67 0.72 10.47
C VAL A 111 -11.34 0.74 11.97
N ILE A 112 -11.95 -0.15 12.75
CA ILE A 112 -11.69 -0.22 14.21
C ILE A 112 -10.24 -0.57 14.50
N GLY A 113 -9.65 -1.50 13.74
CA GLY A 113 -8.28 -1.96 13.93
C GLY A 113 -7.22 -0.94 13.55
N GLN A 114 -7.51 -0.01 12.64
CA GLN A 114 -6.53 0.96 12.15
C GLN A 114 -6.04 1.87 13.27
N ILE A 115 -6.92 2.37 14.14
CA ILE A 115 -6.53 3.25 15.25
C ILE A 115 -5.54 2.57 16.21
N PRO A 116 -5.87 1.41 16.83
CA PRO A 116 -4.97 0.74 17.76
C PRO A 116 -3.69 0.24 17.08
N SER A 117 -3.76 -0.29 15.84
CA SER A 117 -2.58 -0.78 15.14
C SER A 117 -1.61 0.35 14.79
N ASN A 118 -2.10 1.50 14.32
CA ASN A 118 -1.25 2.67 14.06
C ASN A 118 -0.64 3.22 15.35
N LEU A 119 -1.43 3.29 16.43
CA LEU A 119 -0.89 3.71 17.72
C LEU A 119 0.20 2.74 18.22
N LEU A 120 0.00 1.44 18.04
CA LEU A 120 0.98 0.41 18.39
C LEU A 120 2.26 0.56 17.57
N LEU A 121 2.16 0.86 16.26
CA LEU A 121 3.30 1.15 15.38
C LEU A 121 4.08 2.42 15.77
N THR A 122 3.53 3.30 16.61
CA THR A 122 4.29 4.43 17.17
C THR A 122 5.00 4.10 18.48
N ARG A 123 4.69 2.97 19.12
CA ARG A 123 5.26 2.59 20.43
C ARG A 123 6.18 1.38 20.34
N VAL A 124 5.78 0.38 19.56
CA VAL A 124 6.52 -0.86 19.34
C VAL A 124 7.21 -0.79 17.98
N SER A 125 8.34 -1.47 17.83
CA SER A 125 9.05 -1.52 16.55
C SER A 125 8.18 -2.18 15.48
N PRO A 126 8.12 -1.61 14.25
CA PRO A 126 7.40 -2.23 13.13
C PRO A 126 7.81 -3.67 12.84
N ARG A 127 9.05 -4.08 13.18
CA ARG A 127 9.56 -5.44 12.98
C ARG A 127 8.74 -6.52 13.67
N TYR A 128 8.09 -6.19 14.79
CA TYR A 128 7.27 -7.15 15.54
C TYR A 128 5.79 -6.95 15.24
N VAL A 129 5.36 -5.70 15.11
CA VAL A 129 3.94 -5.37 14.94
C VAL A 129 3.43 -5.86 13.59
N ILE A 130 4.14 -5.57 12.49
CA ILE A 130 3.65 -5.90 11.14
C ILE A 130 3.55 -7.43 10.95
N PRO A 131 4.57 -8.24 11.29
CA PRO A 131 4.47 -9.69 11.16
C PRO A 131 3.47 -10.32 12.15
N ALA A 132 3.26 -9.74 13.34
CA ALA A 132 2.25 -10.22 14.28
C ALA A 132 0.82 -9.99 13.78
N LEU A 133 0.58 -8.85 13.12
CA LEU A 133 -0.69 -8.61 12.43
C LEU A 133 -0.89 -9.62 11.29
N GLU A 134 0.15 -9.88 10.49
CA GLU A 134 0.13 -10.87 9.41
C GLU A 134 -0.15 -12.29 9.88
N PHE A 135 0.52 -12.69 10.96
CA PHE A 135 0.28 -13.97 11.60
C PHE A 135 -1.13 -14.07 12.17
N GLY A 136 -1.62 -13.00 12.79
CA GLY A 136 -2.96 -12.93 13.37
C GLY A 136 -4.07 -13.07 12.33
N TRP A 137 -4.00 -12.35 11.21
CA TRP A 137 -4.98 -12.53 10.14
C TRP A 137 -4.81 -13.88 9.46
N GLY A 138 -3.59 -14.39 9.25
CA GLY A 138 -3.35 -15.70 8.66
C GLY A 138 -4.00 -16.84 9.46
N ILE A 139 -3.98 -16.77 10.80
CA ILE A 139 -4.69 -17.74 11.66
C ILE A 139 -6.21 -17.59 11.55
N ALA A 140 -6.72 -16.35 11.51
CA ALA A 140 -8.16 -16.11 11.37
C ALA A 140 -8.68 -16.55 9.98
N THR A 141 -7.89 -16.33 8.93
CA THR A 141 -8.14 -16.84 7.57
C THR A 141 -8.11 -18.36 7.58
N LEU A 142 -7.11 -18.99 8.20
CA LEU A 142 -7.08 -20.45 8.36
C LEU A 142 -8.39 -20.92 8.97
N GLY A 143 -8.78 -20.39 10.13
CA GLY A 143 -10.02 -20.77 10.83
C GLY A 143 -11.30 -20.67 9.97
N SER A 144 -11.29 -19.85 8.91
CA SER A 144 -12.44 -19.69 8.00
C SER A 144 -12.76 -20.98 7.24
N TYR A 145 -11.80 -21.89 7.06
CA TYR A 145 -12.08 -23.20 6.44
C TYR A 145 -13.04 -24.06 7.25
N GLY A 146 -13.10 -23.87 8.58
CA GLY A 146 -13.80 -24.74 9.52
C GLY A 146 -15.21 -24.26 9.89
N VAL A 147 -15.65 -23.13 9.36
CA VAL A 147 -16.95 -22.56 9.71
C VAL A 147 -18.10 -23.43 9.21
N LYS A 148 -19.16 -23.50 10.02
CA LYS A 148 -20.41 -24.24 9.72
C LYS A 148 -21.63 -23.32 9.61
N SER A 149 -21.43 -22.02 9.81
CA SER A 149 -22.49 -21.00 9.72
C SER A 149 -21.90 -19.67 9.28
N TYR A 150 -22.66 -18.91 8.51
CA TYR A 150 -22.33 -17.55 8.10
C TYR A 150 -22.10 -16.61 9.30
N LYS A 151 -22.73 -16.86 10.46
CA LYS A 151 -22.49 -16.06 11.69
C LYS A 151 -21.08 -16.25 12.24
N ALA A 152 -20.55 -17.48 12.20
CA ALA A 152 -19.18 -17.76 12.59
C ALA A 152 -18.18 -17.14 11.60
N LEU A 153 -18.53 -17.16 10.30
CA LEU A 153 -17.77 -16.49 9.27
C LEU A 153 -17.69 -14.97 9.52
N TYR A 154 -18.77 -14.33 9.97
CA TYR A 154 -18.74 -12.90 10.33
C TYR A 154 -17.74 -12.58 11.43
N ALA A 155 -17.69 -13.39 12.49
CA ALA A 155 -16.74 -13.20 13.58
C ALA A 155 -15.28 -13.29 13.08
N LEU A 156 -14.98 -14.29 12.24
CA LEU A 156 -13.65 -14.41 11.65
C LEU A 156 -13.34 -13.27 10.69
N ARG A 157 -14.31 -12.81 9.89
CA ARG A 157 -14.13 -11.67 8.98
C ARG A 157 -13.81 -10.38 9.73
N PHE A 158 -14.45 -10.16 10.88
CA PHE A 158 -14.11 -9.06 11.76
C PHE A 158 -12.66 -9.14 12.24
N LEU A 159 -12.22 -10.32 12.71
CA LEU A 159 -10.85 -10.52 13.18
C LEU A 159 -9.81 -10.34 12.07
N VAL A 160 -10.07 -10.89 10.88
CA VAL A 160 -9.22 -10.69 9.69
C VAL A 160 -9.10 -9.19 9.39
N GLY A 161 -10.22 -8.46 9.33
CA GLY A 161 -10.20 -7.01 9.12
C GLY A 161 -9.42 -6.27 10.20
N LEU A 162 -9.63 -6.64 11.47
CA LEU A 162 -8.94 -6.05 12.62
C LEU A 162 -7.42 -6.21 12.50
N PHE A 163 -6.93 -7.40 12.13
CA PHE A 163 -5.50 -7.65 12.00
C PHE A 163 -4.90 -7.05 10.72
N GLU A 164 -5.60 -7.10 9.58
CA GLU A 164 -5.13 -6.52 8.31
C GLU A 164 -5.02 -4.98 8.33
N SER A 165 -5.73 -4.33 9.26
CA SER A 165 -5.87 -2.88 9.40
C SER A 165 -4.53 -2.13 9.38
N GLY A 166 -3.58 -2.59 10.19
CA GLY A 166 -2.30 -1.92 10.41
C GLY A 166 -1.21 -2.22 9.38
N PHE A 167 -1.42 -3.22 8.51
CA PHE A 167 -0.39 -3.65 7.58
C PHE A 167 -0.03 -2.55 6.58
N TYR A 168 -1.02 -2.00 5.90
CA TYR A 168 -0.82 -0.98 4.87
C TYR A 168 -0.13 0.30 5.40
N PRO A 169 -0.65 0.97 6.44
CA PRO A 169 0.04 2.13 7.01
C PRO A 169 1.37 1.76 7.67
N GLY A 170 1.49 0.56 8.26
CA GLY A 170 2.74 0.07 8.85
C GLY A 170 3.86 -0.10 7.84
N ILE A 171 3.57 -0.68 6.66
CA ILE A 171 4.54 -0.77 5.58
C ILE A 171 4.92 0.61 5.08
N HIS A 172 3.98 1.53 4.85
CA HIS A 172 4.32 2.91 4.44
C HIS A 172 5.16 3.65 5.48
N TYR A 173 4.89 3.41 6.76
CA TYR A 173 5.68 3.93 7.86
C TYR A 173 7.12 3.40 7.79
N LEU A 174 7.29 2.10 7.56
CA LEU A 174 8.59 1.43 7.40
C LEU A 174 9.34 1.90 6.13
N LEU A 175 8.65 2.00 4.99
CA LEU A 175 9.22 2.51 3.73
C LEU A 175 9.76 3.93 3.91
N GLY A 176 8.95 4.83 4.46
CA GLY A 176 9.43 6.17 4.79
C GLY A 176 10.27 6.23 6.07
N GLY A 177 10.64 5.10 6.65
CA GLY A 177 11.70 4.98 7.65
C GLY A 177 13.07 4.76 7.02
N TRP A 178 13.14 4.00 5.92
CA TRP A 178 14.38 3.55 5.28
C TRP A 178 14.77 4.32 4.01
N TYR A 179 13.79 4.69 3.18
CA TYR A 179 14.05 5.24 1.85
C TYR A 179 14.01 6.77 1.83
N THR A 180 14.79 7.39 0.96
CA THR A 180 14.74 8.85 0.75
C THR A 180 13.54 9.25 -0.14
N PRO A 181 13.14 10.54 -0.19
CA PRO A 181 12.11 11.03 -1.12
C PRO A 181 12.30 10.62 -2.59
N ARG A 182 13.55 10.51 -3.03
CA ARG A 182 13.90 10.11 -4.41
C ARG A 182 13.68 8.61 -4.68
N GLU A 183 13.62 7.80 -3.63
CA GLU A 183 13.62 6.33 -3.68
C GLU A 183 12.23 5.74 -3.40
N ILE A 184 11.43 6.42 -2.58
CA ILE A 184 10.20 5.85 -2.00
C ILE A 184 9.08 5.64 -3.03
N GLY A 185 8.96 6.48 -4.06
CA GLY A 185 7.84 6.46 -5.01
C GLY A 185 7.73 5.15 -5.79
N LYS A 186 8.80 4.75 -6.49
CA LYS A 186 8.89 3.47 -7.23
C LYS A 186 8.63 2.27 -6.35
N ARG A 187 9.19 2.26 -5.13
CA ARG A 187 9.07 1.14 -4.19
C ARG A 187 7.65 1.02 -3.61
N ALA A 188 7.05 2.15 -3.23
CA ALA A 188 5.65 2.21 -2.80
C ALA A 188 4.69 1.76 -3.91
N MET A 189 5.04 2.04 -5.17
CA MET A 189 4.28 1.56 -6.32
C MET A 189 4.39 0.06 -6.54
N ILE A 190 5.59 -0.51 -6.50
CA ILE A 190 5.77 -1.97 -6.60
C ILE A 190 4.99 -2.69 -5.50
N PHE A 191 5.09 -2.21 -4.26
CA PHE A 191 4.31 -2.70 -3.13
C PHE A 191 2.81 -2.71 -3.43
N TRP A 192 2.27 -1.59 -3.94
CA TRP A 192 0.84 -1.48 -4.21
C TRP A 192 0.38 -2.39 -5.35
N LEU A 193 1.17 -2.48 -6.41
CA LEU A 193 0.87 -3.32 -7.58
C LEU A 193 0.86 -4.81 -7.25
N ALA A 194 1.65 -5.23 -6.26
CA ALA A 194 1.60 -6.60 -5.76
C ALA A 194 0.20 -6.96 -5.22
N GLY A 195 -0.52 -6.00 -4.62
CA GLY A 195 -1.90 -6.19 -4.17
C GLY A 195 -2.86 -6.46 -5.33
N SER A 196 -2.75 -5.68 -6.41
CA SER A 196 -3.56 -5.89 -7.61
C SER A 196 -3.29 -7.24 -8.26
N LEU A 197 -2.03 -7.68 -8.28
CA LEU A 197 -1.68 -9.03 -8.70
C LEU A 197 -2.32 -10.09 -7.78
N GLY A 198 -2.34 -9.87 -6.47
CA GLY A 198 -3.01 -10.75 -5.50
C GLY A 198 -4.48 -10.99 -5.81
N SER A 199 -5.22 -9.91 -6.07
CA SER A 199 -6.63 -10.00 -6.48
C SER A 199 -6.82 -10.76 -7.80
N MET A 200 -5.94 -10.56 -8.79
CA MET A 200 -5.99 -11.30 -10.05
C MET A 200 -5.72 -12.80 -9.85
N PHE A 201 -4.75 -13.15 -9.00
CA PHE A 201 -4.36 -14.54 -8.74
C PHE A 201 -5.43 -15.31 -7.96
N SER A 202 -6.22 -14.65 -7.10
CA SER A 202 -7.28 -15.28 -6.30
C SER A 202 -8.26 -16.10 -7.14
N GLY A 203 -8.71 -15.59 -8.30
CA GLY A 203 -9.65 -16.31 -9.16
C GLY A 203 -9.05 -17.59 -9.76
N PHE A 204 -7.80 -17.53 -10.22
CA PHE A 204 -7.08 -18.70 -10.74
C PHE A 204 -6.82 -19.74 -9.65
N LEU A 205 -6.44 -19.28 -8.47
CA LEU A 205 -6.23 -20.14 -7.31
C LEU A 205 -7.52 -20.87 -6.92
N GLN A 206 -8.65 -20.16 -6.90
CA GLN A 206 -9.96 -20.77 -6.62
C GLN A 206 -10.35 -21.80 -7.67
N ALA A 207 -10.20 -21.49 -8.96
CA ALA A 207 -10.53 -22.42 -10.03
C ALA A 207 -9.70 -23.71 -9.91
N ALA A 208 -8.39 -23.57 -9.62
CA ALA A 208 -7.50 -24.70 -9.41
C ALA A 208 -7.87 -25.52 -8.16
N ALA A 209 -8.17 -24.86 -7.03
CA ALA A 209 -8.59 -25.52 -5.80
C ALA A 209 -9.93 -26.26 -5.96
N TYR A 210 -10.91 -25.63 -6.62
CA TYR A 210 -12.20 -26.26 -6.89
C TYR A 210 -12.06 -27.48 -7.79
N THR A 211 -11.30 -27.39 -8.87
CA THR A 211 -11.16 -28.49 -9.85
C THR A 211 -10.38 -29.68 -9.28
N ASN A 212 -9.31 -29.43 -8.52
CA ASN A 212 -8.37 -30.48 -8.13
C ASN A 212 -8.50 -30.95 -6.67
N LEU A 213 -9.07 -30.12 -5.79
CA LEU A 213 -9.11 -30.40 -4.35
C LEU A 213 -10.53 -30.55 -3.79
N SER A 214 -11.57 -30.24 -4.58
CA SER A 214 -12.94 -30.45 -4.12
C SER A 214 -13.21 -31.93 -3.83
N GLY A 215 -13.69 -32.23 -2.63
CA GLY A 215 -13.94 -33.59 -2.14
C GLY A 215 -12.70 -34.27 -1.53
N VAL A 216 -11.50 -33.73 -1.71
CA VAL A 216 -10.28 -34.26 -1.10
C VAL A 216 -10.37 -34.08 0.43
N HIS A 217 -10.11 -35.16 1.17
CA HIS A 217 -10.31 -35.25 2.62
C HIS A 217 -11.73 -34.88 3.10
N GLY A 218 -12.74 -34.99 2.23
CA GLY A 218 -14.13 -34.64 2.55
C GLY A 218 -14.39 -33.13 2.68
N LEU A 219 -13.45 -32.29 2.23
CA LEU A 219 -13.58 -30.84 2.26
C LEU A 219 -14.06 -30.31 0.91
N ALA A 220 -14.99 -29.35 0.95
CA ALA A 220 -15.41 -28.61 -0.23
C ALA A 220 -14.25 -27.76 -0.78
N GLY A 221 -14.22 -27.54 -2.10
CA GLY A 221 -13.14 -26.79 -2.77
C GLY A 221 -12.91 -25.38 -2.21
N TRP A 222 -13.96 -24.68 -1.77
CA TRP A 222 -13.84 -23.36 -1.16
C TRP A 222 -13.13 -23.38 0.21
N ARG A 223 -13.21 -24.49 0.96
CA ARG A 223 -12.50 -24.64 2.24
C ARG A 223 -11.00 -24.77 2.02
N TRP A 224 -10.61 -25.49 0.96
CA TRP A 224 -9.21 -25.60 0.55
C TRP A 224 -8.59 -24.26 0.19
N LEU A 225 -9.37 -23.32 -0.37
CA LEU A 225 -8.89 -21.97 -0.66
C LEU A 225 -8.33 -21.32 0.60
N PHE A 226 -9.10 -21.28 1.69
CA PHE A 226 -8.67 -20.67 2.96
C PHE A 226 -7.49 -21.41 3.61
N ILE A 227 -7.40 -22.72 3.43
CA ILE A 227 -6.25 -23.50 3.91
C ILE A 227 -4.98 -23.11 3.14
N ILE A 228 -5.04 -23.10 1.81
CA ILE A 228 -3.89 -22.76 0.96
C ILE A 228 -3.43 -21.34 1.27
N ASP A 229 -4.37 -20.41 1.41
CA ASP A 229 -4.13 -19.01 1.73
C ASP A 229 -3.37 -18.83 3.05
N ALA A 230 -3.77 -19.58 4.08
CA ALA A 230 -3.05 -19.59 5.35
C ALA A 230 -1.68 -20.27 5.25
N ILE A 231 -1.56 -21.36 4.47
CA ILE A 231 -0.28 -22.06 4.27
C ILE A 231 0.76 -21.17 3.59
N ILE A 232 0.34 -20.27 2.70
CA ILE A 232 1.25 -19.29 2.09
C ILE A 232 1.51 -18.10 3.01
N THR A 233 0.49 -17.62 3.73
CA THR A 233 0.59 -16.44 4.60
C THR A 233 1.42 -16.66 5.86
N LEU A 234 1.19 -17.75 6.59
CA LEU A 234 1.85 -17.97 7.88
C LEU A 234 3.39 -18.07 7.78
N PRO A 235 3.98 -18.76 6.79
CA PRO A 235 5.43 -18.75 6.60
C PRO A 235 6.00 -17.37 6.26
N ILE A 236 5.27 -16.55 5.50
CA ILE A 236 5.69 -15.18 5.18
C ILE A 236 5.64 -14.30 6.42
N ALA A 237 4.60 -14.45 7.26
CA ALA A 237 4.55 -13.83 8.57
C ALA A 237 5.76 -14.20 9.44
N LEU A 238 6.08 -15.50 9.51
CA LEU A 238 7.23 -16.01 10.25
C LEU A 238 8.55 -15.44 9.70
N PHE A 239 8.71 -15.40 8.38
CA PHE A 239 9.84 -14.74 7.72
C PHE A 239 9.95 -13.27 8.15
N GLY A 240 8.82 -12.55 8.22
CA GLY A 240 8.76 -11.18 8.70
C GLY A 240 9.36 -11.00 10.09
N PHE A 241 9.10 -11.89 11.05
CA PHE A 241 9.64 -11.78 12.40
C PHE A 241 11.17 -11.83 12.47
N PHE A 242 11.83 -12.55 11.57
CA PHE A 242 13.28 -12.72 11.57
C PHE A 242 14.01 -11.71 10.68
N PHE A 243 13.39 -11.29 9.58
CA PHE A 243 14.07 -10.54 8.52
C PHE A 243 13.55 -9.11 8.34
N LEU A 244 12.33 -8.80 8.76
CA LEU A 244 11.79 -7.45 8.61
C LEU A 244 12.54 -6.49 9.55
N PRO A 245 13.15 -5.41 9.01
CA PRO A 245 13.83 -4.46 9.87
C PRO A 245 12.87 -3.59 10.70
N GLY A 246 13.40 -3.13 11.83
CA GLY A 246 12.90 -1.96 12.54
C GLY A 246 13.31 -0.66 11.84
N LEU A 247 13.18 0.47 12.53
CA LEU A 247 13.57 1.79 12.04
C LEU A 247 15.03 2.12 12.40
N PRO A 248 15.89 2.53 11.45
CA PRO A 248 17.33 2.76 11.72
C PRO A 248 17.60 3.81 12.81
N LEU A 249 16.74 4.82 12.91
CA LEU A 249 16.92 5.92 13.86
C LEU A 249 16.45 5.60 15.29
N GLN A 250 15.79 4.46 15.51
CA GLN A 250 15.02 4.19 16.74
C GLN A 250 15.27 2.81 17.29
N ASP A 251 15.40 1.82 16.41
CA ASP A 251 15.55 0.43 16.78
C ASP A 251 17.02 0.00 16.74
N LYS A 252 17.29 -1.15 17.35
CA LYS A 252 18.61 -1.76 17.33
C LYS A 252 18.97 -2.21 15.91
N LYS A 253 20.27 -2.15 15.60
CA LYS A 253 20.84 -2.70 14.37
C LYS A 253 20.33 -4.11 14.09
N GLU A 254 20.03 -4.39 12.83
CA GLU A 254 19.66 -5.73 12.40
C GLU A 254 20.86 -6.68 12.33
N TRP A 255 20.62 -7.96 12.59
CA TRP A 255 21.66 -8.98 12.58
C TRP A 255 22.30 -9.20 11.19
N TRP A 256 21.56 -8.90 10.11
CA TRP A 256 22.02 -9.01 8.72
C TRP A 256 22.73 -7.73 8.20
N LEU A 257 22.79 -6.68 9.03
CA LEU A 257 23.53 -5.45 8.74
C LEU A 257 24.87 -5.44 9.46
N THR A 258 25.91 -5.04 8.73
CA THR A 258 27.19 -4.66 9.34
C THR A 258 27.06 -3.33 10.09
N GLU A 259 28.01 -3.03 10.98
CA GLU A 259 27.97 -1.75 11.71
C GLU A 259 28.07 -0.56 10.76
N GLU A 260 28.99 -0.62 9.79
CA GLU A 260 29.18 0.40 8.76
C GLU A 260 27.91 0.65 7.94
N GLU A 261 27.20 -0.41 7.54
CA GLU A 261 25.94 -0.29 6.80
C GLU A 261 24.82 0.35 7.65
N ASN A 262 24.79 0.06 8.96
CA ASN A 262 23.82 0.65 9.88
C ASN A 262 24.10 2.14 10.12
N GLU A 263 25.36 2.51 10.33
CA GLU A 263 25.77 3.90 10.44
C GLU A 263 25.49 4.67 9.14
N LEU A 264 25.74 4.06 7.98
CA LEU A 264 25.40 4.62 6.68
C LEU A 264 23.88 4.83 6.53
N ALA A 265 23.07 3.87 6.94
CA ALA A 265 21.60 4.01 6.93
C ALA A 265 21.18 5.21 7.79
N ILE A 266 21.68 5.32 9.02
CA ILE A 266 21.39 6.43 9.93
C ILE A 266 21.85 7.77 9.33
N ALA A 267 23.06 7.83 8.77
CA ALA A 267 23.64 9.03 8.17
C ALA A 267 22.77 9.53 7.00
N ARG A 268 22.33 8.63 6.11
CA ARG A 268 21.45 8.97 4.97
C ARG A 268 20.13 9.61 5.44
N LEU A 269 19.54 9.10 6.52
CA LEU A 269 18.30 9.65 7.07
C LEU A 269 18.52 11.00 7.76
N LYS A 270 19.64 11.17 8.47
CA LYS A 270 20.00 12.47 9.07
C LYS A 270 20.29 13.53 8.00
N ARG A 271 20.90 13.17 6.87
CA ARG A 271 21.17 14.10 5.73
C ARG A 271 19.89 14.73 5.18
N ILE A 272 18.78 14.00 5.16
CA ILE A 272 17.47 14.51 4.72
C ILE A 272 16.65 15.17 5.85
N GLY A 273 17.23 15.33 7.03
CA GLY A 273 16.59 15.98 8.17
C GLY A 273 15.44 15.15 8.79
N ARG A 274 15.49 13.82 8.72
CA ARG A 274 14.52 12.97 9.42
C ARG A 274 14.71 13.03 10.92
N ALA A 275 13.63 13.30 11.63
CA ALA A 275 13.58 13.26 13.08
C ALA A 275 13.19 11.86 13.59
N GLY A 276 13.80 11.45 14.70
CA GLY A 276 13.38 10.27 15.47
C GLY A 276 12.00 10.46 16.12
N ARG A 277 11.55 9.43 16.85
CA ARG A 277 10.24 9.45 17.53
C ARG A 277 10.15 10.58 18.57
N ARG A 278 9.00 11.22 18.63
CA ARG A 278 8.61 12.19 19.68
C ARG A 278 7.41 11.65 20.47
N PRO A 279 7.34 11.91 21.79
CA PRO A 279 6.24 11.46 22.60
C PRO A 279 4.93 12.18 22.25
N TRP A 280 3.81 11.46 22.31
CA TRP A 280 2.46 12.02 22.19
C TRP A 280 2.12 12.84 23.43
N THR A 281 2.29 14.17 23.36
CA THR A 281 1.86 15.11 24.41
C THR A 281 0.56 15.79 24.00
N ARG A 282 -0.22 16.28 24.98
CA ARG A 282 -1.45 17.05 24.70
C ARG A 282 -1.16 18.30 23.85
N ALA A 283 -0.04 18.96 24.11
CA ALA A 283 0.43 20.09 23.31
C ALA A 283 0.67 19.69 21.85
N ARG A 284 1.30 18.54 21.62
CA ARG A 284 1.55 18.00 20.28
C ARG A 284 0.27 17.65 19.52
N ILE A 285 -0.69 17.03 20.21
CA ILE A 285 -2.00 16.75 19.61
C ILE A 285 -2.66 18.06 19.16
N LYS A 286 -2.67 19.08 20.02
CA LYS A 286 -3.21 20.41 19.68
C LYS A 286 -2.48 21.06 18.50
N GLU A 287 -1.16 20.94 18.44
CA GLU A 287 -0.35 21.41 17.32
C GLU A 287 -0.74 20.71 16.01
N LEU A 288 -0.88 19.38 16.01
CA LEU A 288 -1.26 18.60 14.83
C LEU A 288 -2.61 19.04 14.27
N PHE A 289 -3.62 19.20 15.15
CA PHE A 289 -4.96 19.69 14.77
C PHE A 289 -4.98 21.15 14.31
N SER A 290 -3.94 21.93 14.62
CA SER A 290 -3.80 23.32 14.16
C SER A 290 -3.19 23.42 12.75
N THR A 291 -2.64 22.33 12.22
CA THR A 291 -2.02 22.34 10.88
C THR A 291 -3.02 21.98 9.79
N TRP A 292 -2.96 22.68 8.65
CA TRP A 292 -3.81 22.37 7.48
C TRP A 292 -3.60 20.95 6.93
N HIS A 293 -2.42 20.38 7.15
CA HIS A 293 -2.01 19.05 6.69
C HIS A 293 -2.98 17.94 7.12
N ILE A 294 -3.52 18.02 8.34
CA ILE A 294 -4.43 16.99 8.89
C ILE A 294 -5.79 16.96 8.21
N TYR A 295 -6.19 18.07 7.59
CA TYR A 295 -7.48 18.18 6.91
C TYR A 295 -7.34 17.91 5.41
N ILE A 296 -6.36 18.53 4.76
CA ILE A 296 -6.26 18.50 3.29
C ILE A 296 -5.62 17.21 2.76
N LEU A 297 -4.53 16.74 3.38
CA LEU A 297 -3.78 15.60 2.85
C LEU A 297 -4.56 14.27 2.95
N PRO A 298 -5.22 13.94 4.09
CA PRO A 298 -6.12 12.80 4.14
C PRO A 298 -7.31 12.96 3.20
N LEU A 299 -7.95 14.13 3.16
CA LEU A 299 -9.11 14.39 2.30
C LEU A 299 -8.79 14.19 0.82
N GLN A 300 -7.61 14.61 0.36
CA GLN A 300 -7.14 14.35 -0.99
C GLN A 300 -7.11 12.86 -1.31
N TYR A 301 -6.58 12.04 -0.40
CA TYR A 301 -6.56 10.59 -0.58
C TYR A 301 -7.97 10.00 -0.60
N VAL A 302 -8.86 10.47 0.28
CA VAL A 302 -10.27 10.07 0.32
C VAL A 302 -10.97 10.36 -1.01
N ILE A 303 -10.81 11.57 -1.55
CA ILE A 303 -11.38 11.99 -2.84
C ILE A 303 -10.81 11.14 -3.98
N TRP A 304 -9.50 10.93 -4.02
CA TRP A 304 -8.89 10.08 -5.05
C TRP A 304 -9.41 8.65 -4.99
N ASN A 305 -9.45 8.06 -3.79
CA ASN A 305 -9.79 6.66 -3.60
C ASN A 305 -11.28 6.37 -3.86
N ASN A 306 -12.17 7.32 -3.54
CA ASN A 306 -13.62 7.15 -3.69
C ASN A 306 -14.21 7.89 -4.91
N GLY A 307 -13.43 8.76 -5.57
CA GLY A 307 -13.87 9.52 -6.75
C GLY A 307 -13.75 8.74 -8.06
N GLY A 308 -13.14 7.55 -8.04
CA GLY A 308 -13.00 6.69 -9.21
C GLY A 308 -14.33 6.07 -9.67
N ILE A 309 -14.45 5.78 -10.96
CA ILE A 309 -15.57 4.99 -11.49
C ILE A 309 -15.40 3.56 -10.98
N GLN A 310 -16.36 3.08 -10.18
CA GLN A 310 -16.37 1.71 -9.67
C GLN A 310 -16.37 0.72 -10.85
N GLN A 311 -15.50 -0.30 -10.81
CA GLN A 311 -15.24 -1.26 -11.90
C GLN A 311 -16.54 -1.81 -12.54
N PRO A 312 -17.03 -1.20 -13.64
CA PRO A 312 -18.41 -1.41 -14.09
C PRO A 312 -18.53 -2.54 -15.11
N MET A 313 -17.41 -2.95 -15.71
CA MET A 313 -17.35 -3.89 -16.83
C MET A 313 -18.03 -5.23 -16.49
N GLY A 314 -17.77 -5.82 -15.32
CA GLY A 314 -18.37 -7.11 -14.95
C GLY A 314 -19.90 -7.04 -14.89
N TYR A 315 -20.44 -5.99 -14.28
CA TYR A 315 -21.89 -5.76 -14.22
C TYR A 315 -22.49 -5.46 -15.59
N TYR A 316 -21.78 -4.69 -16.40
CA TYR A 316 -22.17 -4.40 -17.78
C TYR A 316 -22.25 -5.68 -18.62
N LEU A 317 -21.22 -6.53 -18.60
CA LEU A 317 -21.23 -7.79 -19.36
C LEU A 317 -22.34 -8.73 -18.88
N LYS A 318 -22.60 -8.78 -17.56
CA LYS A 318 -23.70 -9.57 -16.99
C LYS A 318 -25.08 -9.06 -17.43
N SER A 319 -25.24 -7.76 -17.72
CA SER A 319 -26.55 -7.20 -18.09
C SER A 319 -27.06 -7.71 -19.43
N PHE A 320 -26.16 -8.09 -20.36
CA PHE A 320 -26.51 -8.72 -21.65
C PHE A 320 -27.21 -10.08 -21.50
N ASN A 321 -27.00 -10.77 -20.38
CA ASN A 321 -27.60 -12.08 -20.10
C ASN A 321 -28.94 -11.98 -19.36
N LYS A 322 -29.46 -10.77 -19.09
CA LYS A 322 -30.80 -10.60 -18.50
C LYS A 322 -31.89 -11.02 -19.50
N LYS A 323 -33.08 -11.37 -18.99
CA LYS A 323 -34.26 -11.65 -19.80
C LYS A 323 -35.34 -10.58 -19.55
N PRO A 324 -35.81 -9.85 -20.57
CA PRO A 324 -35.33 -9.84 -21.96
C PRO A 324 -33.90 -9.25 -22.07
N ALA A 325 -33.14 -9.69 -23.06
CA ALA A 325 -31.78 -9.21 -23.28
C ALA A 325 -31.83 -7.76 -23.81
N PRO A 326 -30.99 -6.85 -23.28
CA PRO A 326 -30.96 -5.46 -23.74
C PRO A 326 -30.48 -5.32 -25.18
N VAL A 327 -29.63 -6.25 -25.64
CA VAL A 327 -29.19 -6.34 -27.04
C VAL A 327 -29.46 -7.77 -27.53
N PRO A 328 -30.44 -7.98 -28.42
CA PRO A 328 -30.76 -9.30 -28.95
C PRO A 328 -29.54 -9.96 -29.62
N GLY A 329 -29.34 -11.25 -29.37
CA GLY A 329 -28.27 -12.05 -29.98
C GLY A 329 -26.89 -11.91 -29.35
N ARG A 330 -26.67 -10.96 -28.44
CA ARG A 330 -25.37 -10.76 -27.76
C ARG A 330 -25.44 -11.24 -26.33
N HIS A 331 -24.61 -12.22 -26.00
CA HIS A 331 -24.49 -12.80 -24.67
C HIS A 331 -23.01 -13.02 -24.35
N TYR A 332 -22.66 -13.01 -23.07
CA TYR A 332 -21.29 -13.25 -22.62
C TYR A 332 -21.24 -14.48 -21.72
N THR A 333 -20.26 -15.34 -21.96
CA THR A 333 -20.01 -16.51 -21.12
C THR A 333 -19.48 -16.09 -19.75
N VAL A 334 -19.65 -16.94 -18.73
CA VAL A 334 -19.12 -16.68 -17.38
C VAL A 334 -17.61 -16.42 -17.39
N PRO A 335 -16.76 -17.17 -18.13
CA PRO A 335 -15.34 -16.86 -18.25
C PRO A 335 -15.07 -15.48 -18.87
N GLN A 336 -15.84 -15.05 -19.87
CA GLN A 336 -15.68 -13.73 -20.48
C GLN A 336 -16.02 -12.60 -19.50
N ILE A 337 -17.09 -12.76 -18.72
CA ILE A 337 -17.51 -11.78 -17.70
C ILE A 337 -16.40 -11.57 -16.66
N ASN A 338 -15.69 -12.63 -16.28
CA ASN A 338 -14.63 -12.57 -15.27
C ASN A 338 -13.28 -12.12 -15.86
N ASN A 339 -12.95 -12.51 -17.09
CA ASN A 339 -11.61 -12.28 -17.66
C ASN A 339 -11.48 -10.94 -18.39
N LEU A 340 -12.53 -10.44 -19.04
CA LEU A 340 -12.47 -9.17 -19.78
C LEU A 340 -12.16 -7.95 -18.88
N PRO A 341 -12.66 -7.86 -17.64
CA PRO A 341 -12.25 -6.80 -16.71
C PRO A 341 -10.75 -6.84 -16.35
N LEU A 342 -10.09 -8.00 -16.41
CA LEU A 342 -8.67 -8.14 -16.02
C LEU A 342 -7.72 -7.34 -16.93
N VAL A 343 -8.13 -7.03 -18.16
CA VAL A 343 -7.39 -6.15 -19.07
C VAL A 343 -7.23 -4.75 -18.46
N ALA A 344 -8.27 -4.24 -17.76
CA ALA A 344 -8.22 -2.95 -17.09
C ALA A 344 -7.17 -2.96 -15.97
N THR A 345 -7.07 -4.05 -15.20
CA THR A 345 -6.04 -4.24 -14.18
C THR A 345 -4.64 -4.27 -14.80
N GLY A 346 -4.47 -4.95 -15.94
CA GLY A 346 -3.22 -4.96 -16.69
C GLY A 346 -2.78 -3.55 -17.14
N ILE A 347 -3.70 -2.76 -17.70
CA ILE A 347 -3.45 -1.36 -18.07
C ILE A 347 -3.04 -0.56 -16.84
N PHE A 348 -3.76 -0.72 -15.74
CA PHE A 348 -3.46 -0.02 -14.49
C PHE A 348 -2.06 -0.33 -13.97
N ILE A 349 -1.61 -1.59 -14.01
CA ILE A 349 -0.25 -1.97 -13.60
C ILE A 349 0.78 -1.23 -14.45
N VAL A 350 0.64 -1.28 -15.78
CA VAL A 350 1.58 -0.63 -16.71
C VAL A 350 1.60 0.89 -16.54
N VAL A 351 0.44 1.53 -16.46
CA VAL A 351 0.31 2.98 -16.30
C VAL A 351 0.85 3.45 -14.95
N SER A 352 0.58 2.70 -13.88
CA SER A 352 1.08 3.04 -12.53
C SER A 352 2.60 2.94 -12.45
N LEU A 353 3.22 1.90 -13.05
CA LEU A 353 4.68 1.80 -13.17
C LEU A 353 5.24 2.96 -13.97
N PHE A 354 4.58 3.32 -15.07
CA PHE A 354 4.98 4.46 -15.90
C PHE A 354 4.90 5.79 -15.12
N TYR A 355 3.84 6.01 -14.34
CA TYR A 355 3.70 7.19 -13.48
C TYR A 355 4.79 7.24 -12.40
N ALA A 356 5.06 6.10 -11.75
CA ALA A 356 6.14 5.98 -10.77
C ALA A 356 7.49 6.36 -11.38
N TRP A 357 7.80 5.78 -12.54
CA TRP A 357 9.03 6.03 -13.26
C TRP A 357 9.15 7.49 -13.72
N LEU A 358 8.09 8.05 -14.31
CA LEU A 358 8.07 9.42 -14.80
C LEU A 358 8.21 10.43 -13.65
N SER A 359 7.60 10.13 -12.50
CA SER A 359 7.66 10.93 -11.29
C SER A 359 9.08 10.96 -10.68
N ASP A 360 9.65 9.79 -10.41
CA ASP A 360 10.95 9.68 -9.75
C ASP A 360 12.14 10.00 -10.65
N GLY A 361 12.06 9.61 -11.93
CA GLY A 361 13.16 9.78 -12.87
C GLY A 361 13.13 11.15 -13.55
N PRO A 362 12.41 11.30 -14.68
CA PRO A 362 12.36 12.54 -15.46
C PRO A 362 11.90 13.79 -14.69
N LEU A 363 10.90 13.67 -13.80
CA LEU A 363 10.35 14.80 -13.06
C LEU A 363 10.99 15.03 -11.67
N LYS A 364 12.12 14.37 -11.39
CA LYS A 364 12.96 14.60 -10.20
C LYS A 364 12.18 14.50 -8.86
N GLY A 365 11.27 13.53 -8.76
CA GLY A 365 10.44 13.30 -7.58
C GLY A 365 9.18 14.17 -7.49
N ARG A 366 8.85 14.99 -8.50
CA ARG A 366 7.59 15.76 -8.48
C ARG A 366 6.39 14.82 -8.62
N ARG A 367 5.58 14.74 -7.56
CA ARG A 367 4.39 13.89 -7.47
C ARG A 367 3.13 14.54 -8.02
N TRP A 368 2.97 15.85 -7.78
CA TRP A 368 1.74 16.59 -8.08
C TRP A 368 1.27 16.52 -9.55
N PRO A 369 2.12 16.48 -10.61
CA PRO A 369 1.62 16.47 -11.98
C PRO A 369 0.75 15.24 -12.29
N PHE A 370 1.12 14.08 -11.74
CA PHE A 370 0.39 12.81 -11.96
C PHE A 370 -0.96 12.78 -11.28
N MET A 371 -1.13 13.55 -10.20
CA MET A 371 -2.41 13.69 -9.52
C MET A 371 -3.39 14.44 -10.42
N TYR A 372 -2.93 15.52 -11.07
CA TYR A 372 -3.74 16.25 -12.04
C TYR A 372 -3.98 15.44 -13.32
N ILE A 373 -2.94 14.80 -13.87
CA ILE A 373 -3.08 13.96 -15.07
C ILE A 373 -4.10 12.86 -14.80
N GLY A 374 -4.02 12.16 -13.66
CA GLY A 374 -5.00 11.15 -13.27
C GLY A 374 -6.42 11.70 -13.16
N ALA A 375 -6.59 12.87 -12.52
CA ALA A 375 -7.89 13.51 -12.36
C ALA A 375 -8.51 13.97 -13.69
N PHE A 376 -7.74 14.65 -14.55
CA PHE A 376 -8.22 15.10 -15.86
C PHE A 376 -8.49 13.92 -16.80
N PHE A 377 -7.66 12.88 -16.76
CA PHE A 377 -7.90 11.66 -17.52
C PHE A 377 -9.20 10.98 -17.07
N LEU A 378 -9.44 10.88 -15.75
CA LEU A 378 -10.69 10.33 -15.22
C LEU A 378 -11.91 11.12 -15.72
N LEU A 379 -11.87 12.45 -15.67
CA LEU A 379 -12.95 13.31 -16.19
C LEU A 379 -13.15 13.08 -17.69
N GLY A 380 -12.07 12.96 -18.46
CA GLY A 380 -12.09 12.67 -19.89
C GLY A 380 -12.70 11.31 -20.24
N ILE A 381 -12.67 10.33 -19.34
CA ILE A 381 -13.35 9.01 -19.50
C ILE A 381 -14.78 9.04 -18.96
N ALA A 382 -15.01 9.72 -17.83
CA ALA A 382 -16.31 9.80 -17.19
C ALA A 382 -17.36 10.54 -18.05
N ILE A 383 -16.96 11.62 -18.74
CA ILE A 383 -17.86 12.40 -19.59
C ILE A 383 -18.40 11.55 -20.76
N PRO A 384 -17.57 10.88 -21.59
CA PRO A 384 -18.06 9.96 -22.62
C PRO A 384 -18.93 8.83 -22.06
N LEU A 385 -18.55 8.20 -20.94
CA LEU A 385 -19.35 7.15 -20.31
C LEU A 385 -20.74 7.63 -19.87
N ARG A 386 -20.91 8.92 -19.59
CA ARG A 386 -22.20 9.51 -19.25
C ARG A 386 -23.08 9.82 -20.47
N ILE A 387 -22.45 10.16 -21.59
CA ILE A 387 -23.11 10.65 -22.81
C ILE A 387 -23.47 9.49 -23.76
N ILE A 388 -22.56 8.53 -23.95
CA ILE A 388 -22.78 7.42 -24.88
C ILE A 388 -23.85 6.47 -24.30
N PRO A 389 -24.93 6.18 -25.03
CA PRO A 389 -25.95 5.24 -24.56
C PRO A 389 -25.37 3.84 -24.34
N LEU A 390 -25.73 3.24 -23.21
CA LEU A 390 -25.11 2.05 -22.63
C LEU A 390 -24.99 0.85 -23.61
N TYR A 391 -25.95 0.67 -24.50
CA TYR A 391 -26.04 -0.48 -25.39
C TYR A 391 -25.85 -0.16 -26.89
N GLU A 392 -25.64 1.10 -27.25
CA GLU A 392 -25.49 1.50 -28.66
C GLU A 392 -24.09 1.18 -29.20
N ASN A 393 -23.05 1.59 -28.47
CA ASN A 393 -21.66 1.39 -28.88
C ASN A 393 -20.89 0.56 -27.85
N ILE A 394 -21.00 -0.76 -27.99
CA ILE A 394 -20.43 -1.74 -27.05
C ILE A 394 -18.90 -1.67 -27.05
N GLU A 395 -18.28 -1.54 -28.22
CA GLU A 395 -16.81 -1.50 -28.35
C GLU A 395 -16.22 -0.23 -27.72
N ALA A 396 -16.90 0.92 -27.86
CA ALA A 396 -16.50 2.15 -27.17
C ALA A 396 -16.60 2.00 -25.64
N HIS A 397 -17.65 1.35 -25.13
CA HIS A 397 -17.77 1.08 -23.70
C HIS A 397 -16.65 0.17 -23.19
N PHE A 398 -16.28 -0.86 -23.96
CA PHE A 398 -15.15 -1.73 -23.62
C PHE A 398 -13.86 -0.92 -23.46
N ALA A 399 -13.53 -0.09 -24.47
CA ALA A 399 -12.35 0.76 -24.44
C ALA A 399 -12.37 1.73 -23.25
N LEU A 400 -13.49 2.42 -23.00
CA LEU A 400 -13.62 3.37 -21.89
C LEU A 400 -13.53 2.68 -20.51
N TYR A 401 -14.13 1.50 -20.36
CA TYR A 401 -14.02 0.73 -19.12
C TYR A 401 -12.61 0.24 -18.84
N TRP A 402 -11.89 -0.22 -19.86
CA TRP A 402 -10.48 -0.57 -19.73
C TRP A 402 -9.60 0.64 -19.37
N LEU A 403 -9.86 1.79 -19.99
CA LEU A 403 -9.10 3.03 -19.74
C LEU A 403 -9.41 3.68 -18.39
N THR A 404 -10.58 3.42 -17.80
CA THR A 404 -10.93 3.91 -16.45
C THR A 404 -9.81 3.64 -15.43
N SER A 405 -9.21 2.46 -15.49
CA SER A 405 -8.18 2.05 -14.52
C SER A 405 -6.83 2.76 -14.73
N ALA A 406 -6.58 3.37 -15.89
CA ALA A 406 -5.38 4.17 -16.13
C ALA A 406 -5.33 5.45 -15.28
N ALA A 407 -6.50 6.01 -14.93
CA ALA A 407 -6.58 7.20 -14.07
C ALA A 407 -6.16 6.93 -12.62
N SER A 408 -6.27 5.69 -12.16
CA SER A 408 -6.06 5.31 -10.76
C SER A 408 -4.59 5.24 -10.34
N GLY A 409 -3.63 5.38 -11.25
CA GLY A 409 -2.20 5.27 -10.95
C GLY A 409 -1.60 6.32 -10.00
N ALA A 410 -2.36 7.36 -9.61
CA ALA A 410 -1.88 8.42 -8.73
C ALA A 410 -1.82 8.04 -7.24
N GLY A 411 -2.49 6.98 -6.79
CA GLY A 411 -2.70 6.65 -5.37
C GLY A 411 -1.43 6.60 -4.53
N PRO A 412 -0.50 5.67 -4.79
CA PRO A 412 0.75 5.62 -4.01
C PRO A 412 1.64 6.85 -4.16
N LEU A 413 1.50 7.64 -5.24
CA LEU A 413 2.20 8.93 -5.35
C LEU A 413 1.63 9.96 -4.37
N ILE A 414 0.31 9.94 -4.11
CA ILE A 414 -0.31 10.79 -3.08
C ILE A 414 0.28 10.46 -1.72
N LEU A 415 0.37 9.18 -1.36
CA LEU A 415 0.95 8.77 -0.08
C LEU A 415 2.45 9.06 0.03
N ALA A 416 3.22 8.84 -1.04
CA ALA A 416 4.61 9.27 -1.11
C ALA A 416 4.72 10.79 -0.89
N TRP A 417 3.83 11.58 -1.49
CA TRP A 417 3.81 13.03 -1.31
C TRP A 417 3.46 13.46 0.11
N ILE A 418 2.53 12.78 0.79
CA ILE A 418 2.24 12.99 2.22
C ILE A 418 3.51 12.75 3.05
N ASN A 419 4.25 11.69 2.73
CA ASN A 419 5.51 11.36 3.40
C ASN A 419 6.57 12.44 3.19
N GLU A 420 6.68 12.99 1.97
CA GLU A 420 7.65 14.04 1.61
C GLU A 420 7.34 15.37 2.29
N ILE A 421 6.09 15.84 2.26
CA ILE A 421 5.68 17.12 2.88
C ILE A 421 5.93 17.09 4.40
N ASN A 422 5.78 15.93 5.04
CA ASN A 422 5.91 15.77 6.48
C ASN A 422 7.21 15.04 6.87
N GLN A 423 8.27 15.14 6.06
CA GLN A 423 9.53 14.43 6.28
C GLN A 423 10.19 14.72 7.65
N HIS A 424 9.94 15.91 8.23
CA HIS A 424 10.51 16.34 9.51
C HIS A 424 9.75 15.81 10.73
N ASP A 425 8.62 15.12 10.51
CA ASP A 425 7.65 14.77 11.55
C ASP A 425 7.13 13.34 11.36
N THR A 426 7.81 12.41 12.02
CA THR A 426 7.58 10.98 11.87
C THR A 426 6.17 10.57 12.34
N GLU A 427 5.69 11.12 13.46
CA GLU A 427 4.36 10.82 14.00
C GLU A 427 3.25 11.38 13.12
N LYS A 428 3.39 12.64 12.70
CA LYS A 428 2.40 13.27 11.82
C LYS A 428 2.29 12.52 10.51
N ARG A 429 3.43 12.14 9.91
CA ARG A 429 3.46 11.36 8.67
C ARG A 429 2.70 10.02 8.80
N ALA A 430 3.00 9.26 9.85
CA ALA A 430 2.31 8.01 10.14
C ALA A 430 0.79 8.23 10.33
N LEU A 431 0.43 9.26 11.11
CA LEU A 431 -0.96 9.63 11.36
C LEU A 431 -1.70 10.03 10.07
N LEU A 432 -1.10 10.84 9.21
CA LEU A 432 -1.75 11.32 7.99
C LEU A 432 -1.98 10.21 6.97
N VAL A 433 -1.01 9.30 6.81
CA VAL A 433 -1.16 8.11 5.94
C VAL A 433 -2.26 7.20 6.48
N ALA A 434 -2.27 6.96 7.79
CA ALA A 434 -3.31 6.21 8.47
C ALA A 434 -4.70 6.85 8.29
N MET A 435 -4.83 8.15 8.60
CA MET A 435 -6.09 8.88 8.49
C MET A 435 -6.62 8.92 7.06
N GLY A 436 -5.75 9.12 6.06
CA GLY A 436 -6.15 9.10 4.65
C GLY A 436 -6.77 7.75 4.27
N ASN A 437 -6.08 6.66 4.62
CA ASN A 437 -6.57 5.32 4.36
C ASN A 437 -7.86 5.02 5.14
N ASP A 438 -7.91 5.32 6.43
CA ASP A 438 -9.06 5.05 7.31
C ASP A 438 -10.33 5.77 6.86
N LEU A 439 -10.23 7.09 6.66
CA LEU A 439 -11.36 7.89 6.18
C LEU A 439 -11.83 7.41 4.80
N ALA A 440 -10.93 6.92 3.95
CA ALA A 440 -11.31 6.38 2.66
C ALA A 440 -12.15 5.10 2.80
N TYR A 441 -11.76 4.19 3.70
CA TYR A 441 -12.55 2.98 3.99
C TYR A 441 -13.88 3.29 4.69
N VAL A 442 -13.94 4.32 5.53
CA VAL A 442 -15.21 4.78 6.11
C VAL A 442 -16.17 5.22 5.00
N VAL A 443 -15.68 5.99 4.01
CA VAL A 443 -16.51 6.36 2.84
C VAL A 443 -16.90 5.13 2.03
N GLN A 444 -16.01 4.15 1.84
CA GLN A 444 -16.37 2.89 1.15
C GLN A 444 -17.38 2.03 1.91
N ALA A 445 -17.38 2.07 3.24
CA ALA A 445 -18.35 1.32 4.05
C ALA A 445 -19.76 1.92 3.95
N VAL A 446 -19.85 3.25 3.83
CA VAL A 446 -21.10 4.00 3.93
C VAL A 446 -21.63 4.36 2.55
N GLY A 447 -20.78 4.95 1.70
CA GLY A 447 -21.12 5.53 0.40
C GLY A 447 -21.89 4.60 -0.54
N PRO A 448 -21.44 3.34 -0.78
CA PRO A 448 -22.13 2.44 -1.67
C PRO A 448 -23.60 2.20 -1.34
N ASN A 449 -23.96 2.20 -0.05
CA ASN A 449 -25.34 2.01 0.40
C ASN A 449 -26.26 3.18 -0.01
N PHE A 450 -25.70 4.36 -0.31
CA PHE A 450 -26.44 5.52 -0.77
C PHE A 450 -26.46 5.67 -2.29
N TYR A 451 -25.32 5.41 -2.95
CA TYR A 451 -25.16 5.67 -4.39
C TYR A 451 -25.58 4.51 -5.29
N TRP A 452 -25.35 3.26 -4.86
CA TRP A 452 -25.60 2.06 -5.66
C TRP A 452 -26.68 1.19 -5.01
N LYS A 453 -27.90 1.71 -4.92
CA LYS A 453 -29.05 0.91 -4.52
C LYS A 453 -29.31 -0.16 -5.58
N THR A 454 -28.96 -1.40 -5.27
CA THR A 454 -29.47 -2.57 -5.99
C THR A 454 -30.95 -2.71 -5.65
N THR A 455 -31.81 -2.25 -6.55
CA THR A 455 -33.23 -2.62 -6.61
C THR A 455 -33.44 -3.93 -7.32
#